data_AF-A0A174KWD0-F1
#
_entry.id   AF-A0A174KWD0-F1
#
_cell.length_a   1.000
_cell.length_b   1.000
_cell.length_c   1.000
_cell.angle_alpha   90.00
_cell.angle_beta   90.00
_cell.angle_gamma   90.00
#
_symmetry.space_group_name_H-M   'P 1'
#
loop_
_entity.id
_entity.type
_entity.pdbx_description
1 polymer ?
#
loop_
_entity_poly.entity_id
_entity_poly.type
_entity_poly.pdbx_seq_one_letter_code
_entity_poly.pdbx_strand_id
1 'polypeptide(L)'
;MDEIEKNNGEIIIYRTEDGRTQLEVRLENENVWLSQQQIANLFGVQRPAITKHLKNIFESGELEENSVSSILEHTASDGKKYKTQFYNLDAIISVGYRVNSLQATHFRRWATERLKEYLIKGFAMDDKRLKEMGGGGYWYELLNRIRDIRSSEKVLYRQVLDLYATSVDYDPKADESIRFFKIVQNKLHYAAHGHTAAEVIFERADAEKPFMGLTTFPGEQPRKEDVLIAKNYLNEKELKILNNLVSGYFDFAEIQAIKRSPMYMSDYIHHLDLILSTTGEQVLQNAGTISHEQAKQKALGEYQKYHVKTLSPVEEAYFDSIKKLTAETKKKKKK
;
A
#
# COMPACT_ATOMS: atom_id res chain seq x y z
N MET A 1 9.15 -13.44 19.76
CA MET A 1 8.84 -12.40 20.75
C MET A 1 9.97 -11.42 20.55
N ASP A 2 9.78 -10.59 19.55
CA ASP A 2 10.88 -9.86 18.93
C ASP A 2 10.80 -8.46 19.50
N GLU A 3 11.73 -8.17 20.40
CA GLU A 3 11.94 -6.83 20.91
C GLU A 3 12.20 -5.91 19.71
N ILE A 4 11.23 -5.05 19.43
CA ILE A 4 11.44 -3.90 18.55
C ILE A 4 12.50 -3.05 19.25
N GLU A 5 13.74 -3.13 18.79
CA GLU A 5 14.80 -2.22 19.21
C GLU A 5 14.26 -0.78 19.11
N LYS A 6 14.22 -0.08 20.25
CA LYS A 6 13.97 1.36 20.28
C LYS A 6 15.05 2.03 19.45
N ASN A 7 14.67 2.42 18.24
CA ASN A 7 15.53 3.09 17.29
C ASN A 7 15.91 4.46 17.87
N ASN A 8 17.08 4.55 18.51
CA ASN A 8 17.62 5.79 19.08
C ASN A 8 17.94 6.76 17.95
N GLY A 9 16.94 7.56 17.55
CA GLY A 9 17.00 8.73 16.66
C GLY A 9 18.10 8.70 15.59
N GLU A 10 17.77 8.32 14.36
CA GLU A 10 18.72 8.35 13.24
C GLU A 10 19.07 9.81 12.90
N ILE A 11 20.35 10.15 12.93
CA ILE A 11 20.83 11.50 12.59
C ILE A 11 21.25 11.48 11.12
N ILE A 12 20.51 12.20 10.28
CA ILE A 12 20.85 12.38 8.87
C ILE A 12 21.49 13.74 8.65
N ILE A 13 22.61 13.75 7.93
CA ILE A 13 23.25 14.97 7.49
C ILE A 13 22.68 15.36 6.12
N TYR A 14 21.79 16.35 6.11
CA TYR A 14 21.26 16.92 4.86
C TYR A 14 22.22 17.99 4.33
N ARG A 15 22.57 17.89 3.04
CA ARG A 15 23.39 18.89 2.35
C ARG A 15 22.55 19.57 1.28
N THR A 16 22.50 20.90 1.30
CA THR A 16 21.85 21.68 0.23
C THR A 16 22.57 21.49 -1.11
N GLU A 17 21.87 21.67 -2.23
CA GLU A 17 22.41 21.46 -3.58
C GLU A 17 23.67 22.30 -3.89
N ASP A 18 23.83 23.45 -3.22
CA ASP A 18 25.02 24.30 -3.31
C ASP A 18 26.21 23.83 -2.45
N GLY A 19 26.04 22.75 -1.68
CA GLY A 19 27.04 22.17 -0.80
C GLY A 19 27.34 22.98 0.47
N ARG A 20 26.67 24.12 0.67
CA ARG A 20 27.05 25.10 1.71
C ARG A 20 26.40 24.85 3.06
N THR A 21 25.20 24.28 3.10
CA THR A 21 24.47 24.04 4.35
C THR A 21 24.51 22.56 4.67
N GLN A 22 25.11 22.23 5.81
CA GLN A 22 25.08 20.90 6.40
C GLN A 22 24.13 20.94 7.59
N LEU A 23 22.96 20.32 7.46
CA LEU A 23 21.95 20.27 8.51
C LEU A 23 21.95 18.88 9.13
N GLU A 24 22.22 18.82 10.42
CA GLU A 24 22.00 17.62 11.22
C GLU A 24 20.51 17.49 11.51
N VAL A 25 19.88 16.41 11.04
CA VAL A 25 18.45 16.17 11.14
C VAL A 25 18.22 14.93 11.99
N ARG A 26 17.47 15.05 13.08
CA ARG A 26 17.05 13.88 13.86
C ARG A 26 15.76 13.31 13.28
N LEU A 27 15.78 12.03 12.94
CA LEU A 27 14.62 11.22 12.60
C LEU A 27 14.20 10.38 13.80
N GLU A 28 13.01 10.63 14.33
CA GLU A 28 12.47 9.88 15.47
C GLU A 28 10.95 9.75 15.33
N ASN A 29 10.42 8.55 15.56
CA ASN A 29 9.00 8.22 15.38
C ASN A 29 8.47 8.63 13.99
N GLU A 30 9.22 8.28 12.94
CA GLU A 30 8.90 8.62 11.54
C GLU A 30 8.77 10.12 11.24
N ASN A 31 9.29 10.98 12.13
CA ASN A 31 9.20 12.43 12.00
C ASN A 31 10.58 13.08 12.01
N VAL A 32 10.65 14.26 11.39
CA VAL A 32 11.84 15.11 11.31
C VAL A 32 11.79 16.14 12.41
N TRP A 33 12.81 16.20 13.26
CA TRP A 33 12.89 17.13 14.38
C TRP A 33 14.01 18.15 14.20
N LEU A 34 13.66 19.44 14.21
CA LEU A 34 14.61 20.55 14.13
C LEU A 34 14.37 21.59 15.24
N SER A 35 15.44 22.13 15.81
CA SER A 35 15.37 23.31 16.67
C SER A 35 15.06 24.59 15.88
N GLN A 36 14.59 25.65 16.55
CA GLN A 36 14.35 26.94 15.89
C GLN A 36 15.60 27.48 15.16
N GLN A 37 16.80 27.22 15.69
CA GLN A 37 18.05 27.64 15.05
C GLN A 37 18.33 26.86 13.77
N GLN A 38 18.09 25.54 13.77
CA GLN A 38 18.20 24.70 12.58
C GLN A 38 17.19 25.11 11.51
N ILE A 39 15.95 25.41 11.89
CA ILE A 39 14.91 25.92 10.97
C ILE A 39 15.32 27.28 10.38
N ALA A 40 15.90 28.16 11.21
CA ALA A 40 16.40 29.45 10.77
C ALA A 40 17.50 29.29 9.71
N ASN A 41 18.44 28.38 9.94
CA ASN A 41 19.51 28.06 8.99
C ASN A 41 18.94 27.45 7.69
N LEU A 42 18.01 26.49 7.80
CA LEU A 42 17.35 25.85 6.66
C LEU A 42 16.69 26.86 5.73
N PHE A 43 15.99 27.85 6.30
CA PHE A 43 15.29 28.88 5.53
C PHE A 43 16.09 30.16 5.33
N GLY A 44 17.36 30.23 5.73
CA GLY A 44 18.21 31.40 5.52
C GLY A 44 17.70 32.67 6.20
N VAL A 45 17.09 32.54 7.39
CA VAL A 45 16.60 33.67 8.19
C VAL A 45 17.15 33.64 9.60
N GLN A 46 16.90 34.70 10.37
CA GLN A 46 17.30 34.73 11.77
C GLN A 46 16.29 34.02 12.67
N ARG A 47 16.78 33.41 13.76
CA ARG A 47 15.95 32.70 14.75
C ARG A 47 14.72 33.49 15.24
N PRO A 48 14.77 34.81 15.52
CA PRO A 48 13.60 35.57 15.95
C PRO A 48 12.43 35.53 14.94
N ALA A 49 12.71 35.43 13.64
CA ALA A 49 11.66 35.27 12.63
C ALA A 49 10.93 33.94 12.79
N ILE A 50 11.66 32.86 13.07
CA ILE A 50 11.10 31.53 13.33
C ILE A 50 10.24 31.56 14.59
N THR A 51 10.73 32.16 15.68
CA THR A 51 9.96 32.32 16.92
C THR A 51 8.65 33.08 16.68
N LYS A 52 8.68 34.16 15.89
CA LYS A 52 7.48 34.91 15.51
C LYS A 52 6.50 34.06 14.71
N HIS A 53 6.97 33.32 13.70
CA HIS A 53 6.09 32.50 12.87
C HIS A 53 5.45 31.36 13.67
N LEU A 54 6.21 30.65 14.51
CA LEU A 54 5.67 29.60 15.38
C LEU A 54 4.61 30.15 16.34
N LYS A 55 4.89 31.28 16.99
CA LYS A 55 3.92 31.95 17.86
C LYS A 55 2.61 32.23 17.12
N ASN A 56 2.69 32.81 15.92
CA ASN A 56 1.50 33.11 15.12
C ASN A 56 0.72 31.85 14.71
N ILE A 57 1.42 30.76 14.35
CA ILE A 57 0.80 29.47 13.97
C ILE A 57 -0.02 28.90 15.14
N PHE A 58 0.52 28.96 16.36
CA PHE A 58 -0.15 28.47 17.55
C PHE A 58 -1.31 29.40 17.96
N GLU A 59 -1.11 30.72 17.89
CA GLU A 59 -2.18 31.70 18.16
C GLU A 59 -3.34 31.60 17.18
N SER A 60 -3.08 31.24 15.92
CA SER A 60 -4.16 31.03 14.93
C SER A 60 -4.84 29.66 15.05
N GLY A 61 -4.34 28.75 15.90
CA GLY A 61 -4.85 27.39 16.04
C GLY A 61 -4.62 26.51 14.81
N GLU A 62 -3.64 26.85 13.96
CA GLU A 62 -3.30 26.02 12.79
C GLU A 62 -2.59 24.74 13.21
N LEU A 63 -1.77 24.81 14.26
CA LEU A 63 -1.16 23.66 14.92
C LEU A 63 -1.28 23.82 16.43
N GLU A 64 -1.41 22.70 17.13
CA GLU A 64 -1.34 22.67 18.60
C GLU A 64 0.12 22.49 19.05
N GLU A 65 0.66 23.41 19.82
CA GLU A 65 2.08 23.43 20.20
C GLU A 65 2.57 22.12 20.84
N ASN A 66 1.75 21.49 21.68
CA ASN A 66 2.07 20.22 22.34
C ASN A 66 2.12 19.01 21.38
N SER A 67 1.50 19.11 20.20
CA SER A 67 1.49 18.04 19.20
C SER A 67 2.69 18.07 18.27
N VAL A 68 3.27 19.26 18.05
CA VAL A 68 4.34 19.49 17.06
C VAL A 68 5.67 19.88 17.67
N SER A 69 5.77 19.93 18.99
CA SER A 69 6.99 20.31 19.69
C SER A 69 7.35 19.36 20.82
N SER A 70 8.66 19.15 21.02
CA SER A 70 9.19 18.25 22.06
C SER A 70 10.48 18.81 22.66
N ILE A 71 10.66 18.65 23.97
CA ILE A 71 11.91 19.01 24.65
C ILE A 71 12.83 17.80 24.60
N LEU A 72 13.92 17.90 23.84
CA LEU A 72 14.95 16.87 23.78
C LEU A 72 16.19 17.35 24.54
N GLU A 73 16.81 16.44 25.31
CA GLU A 73 18.12 16.69 25.91
C GLU A 73 19.20 16.55 24.84
N HIS A 74 20.00 17.59 24.65
CA HIS A 74 21.18 17.56 23.79
C HIS A 74 22.41 17.92 24.61
N THR A 75 23.47 17.12 24.49
CA THR A 75 24.79 17.42 25.07
C THR A 75 25.53 18.33 24.11
N ALA A 76 25.71 19.60 24.47
CA ALA A 76 26.49 20.51 23.64
C ALA A 76 27.99 20.17 23.69
N SER A 77 28.76 20.77 22.79
CA SER A 77 30.22 20.61 22.68
C SER A 77 31.00 21.02 23.94
N ASP A 78 30.35 21.67 24.90
CA ASP A 78 30.87 22.04 26.23
C ASP A 78 30.60 20.97 27.31
N GLY A 79 30.02 19.82 26.95
CA GLY A 79 29.69 18.73 27.86
C GLY A 79 28.43 18.97 28.72
N LYS A 80 27.72 20.09 28.53
CA LYS A 80 26.49 20.40 29.29
C LYS A 80 25.25 19.93 28.53
N LYS A 81 24.28 19.41 29.29
CA LYS A 81 22.96 19.06 28.77
C LYS A 81 22.06 20.29 28.73
N TYR A 82 21.62 20.68 27.55
CA TYR A 82 20.62 21.73 27.36
C TYR A 82 19.28 21.11 26.98
N LYS A 83 18.21 21.56 27.62
CA LYS A 83 16.83 21.29 27.20
C LYS A 83 16.51 22.21 26.04
N THR A 84 16.43 21.66 24.83
CA THR A 84 16.13 22.43 23.62
C THR A 84 14.78 22.00 23.07
N GLN A 85 13.94 22.97 22.69
CA GLN A 85 12.69 22.69 22.00
C GLN A 85 12.99 22.33 20.55
N PHE A 86 12.51 21.17 20.12
CA PHE A 86 12.47 20.73 18.74
C PHE A 86 11.06 20.78 18.20
N TYR A 87 10.95 20.97 16.90
CA TYR A 87 9.70 21.08 16.16
C TYR A 87 9.69 20.05 15.04
N ASN A 88 8.54 19.40 14.87
CA ASN A 88 8.35 18.33 13.92
C ASN A 88 8.20 18.84 12.47
N LEU A 89 8.03 17.94 11.50
CA LEU A 89 7.89 18.27 10.08
C LEU A 89 6.72 19.22 9.79
N ASP A 90 5.58 19.09 10.48
CA ASP A 90 4.39 19.93 10.25
C ASP A 90 4.67 21.39 10.59
N ALA A 91 5.34 21.63 11.72
CA ALA A 91 5.78 22.97 12.10
C ALA A 91 6.84 23.52 11.14
N ILE A 92 7.80 22.69 10.69
CA ILE A 92 8.83 23.09 9.72
C ILE A 92 8.19 23.52 8.38
N ILE A 93 7.25 22.72 7.86
CA ILE A 93 6.50 23.03 6.64
C ILE A 93 5.72 24.34 6.82
N SER A 94 4.96 24.47 7.91
CA SER A 94 4.13 25.64 8.19
C SER A 94 4.95 26.93 8.26
N VAL A 95 6.13 26.88 8.87
CA VAL A 95 7.08 27.99 8.89
C VAL A 95 7.65 28.25 7.49
N GLY A 96 8.05 27.21 6.75
CA GLY A 96 8.58 27.32 5.39
C GLY A 96 7.63 28.02 4.41
N TYR A 97 6.32 27.89 4.59
CA TYR A 97 5.32 28.60 3.78
C TYR A 97 5.16 30.09 4.16
N ARG A 98 5.56 30.49 5.37
CA ARG A 98 5.44 31.88 5.88
C ARG A 98 6.72 32.69 5.75
N VAL A 99 7.87 32.02 5.73
CA VAL A 99 9.17 32.68 5.61
C VAL A 99 9.35 33.27 4.21
N ASN A 100 9.72 34.54 4.15
CA ASN A 100 10.07 35.24 2.92
C ASN A 100 11.59 35.25 2.71
N SER A 101 12.12 34.16 2.14
CA SER A 101 13.52 34.05 1.73
C SER A 101 13.65 33.27 0.42
N LEU A 102 14.84 33.34 -0.20
CA LEU A 102 15.16 32.57 -1.39
C LEU A 102 15.11 31.06 -1.09
N GLN A 103 15.67 30.63 0.04
CA GLN A 103 15.67 29.24 0.50
C GLN A 103 14.25 28.73 0.75
N ALA A 104 13.40 29.52 1.41
CA ALA A 104 11.99 29.16 1.60
C ALA A 104 11.22 29.09 0.26
N THR A 105 11.59 29.92 -0.72
CA THR A 105 11.03 29.85 -2.07
C THR A 105 11.43 28.55 -2.79
N HIS A 106 12.70 28.14 -2.70
CA HIS A 106 13.15 26.86 -3.23
C HIS A 106 12.45 25.67 -2.54
N PHE A 107 12.34 25.71 -1.21
CA PHE A 107 11.61 24.72 -0.44
C PHE A 107 10.15 24.56 -0.91
N ARG A 108 9.43 25.68 -1.09
CA ARG A 108 8.04 25.64 -1.57
C ARG A 108 7.93 25.09 -2.99
N ARG A 109 8.85 25.44 -3.88
CA ARG A 109 8.91 24.88 -5.25
C ARG A 109 9.13 23.36 -5.20
N TRP A 110 10.14 22.92 -4.45
CA TRP A 110 10.44 21.50 -4.25
C TRP A 110 9.24 20.73 -3.67
N ALA A 111 8.60 21.24 -2.61
CA ALA A 111 7.44 20.61 -1.99
C ALA A 111 6.25 20.52 -2.97
N THR A 112 6.01 21.60 -3.73
CA THR A 112 4.95 21.64 -4.75
C THR A 112 5.24 20.65 -5.88
N GLU A 113 6.49 20.51 -6.30
CA GLU A 113 6.89 19.53 -7.32
C GLU A 113 6.65 18.08 -6.85
N ARG A 114 7.00 17.75 -5.60
CA ARG A 114 6.73 16.42 -5.03
C ARG A 114 5.24 16.14 -4.91
N LEU A 115 4.45 17.13 -4.47
CA LEU A 115 2.99 17.01 -4.42
C LEU A 115 2.39 16.84 -5.82
N LYS A 116 2.82 17.64 -6.79
CA LYS A 116 2.39 17.54 -8.19
C LYS A 116 2.75 16.19 -8.78
N GLU A 117 3.94 15.68 -8.50
CA GLU A 117 4.39 14.37 -8.95
C GLU A 117 3.48 13.26 -8.39
N TYR A 118 3.19 13.29 -7.09
CA TYR A 118 2.27 12.35 -6.47
C TYR A 118 0.85 12.45 -7.05
N LEU A 119 0.31 13.65 -7.24
CA LEU A 119 -1.03 13.85 -7.79
C LEU A 119 -1.15 13.38 -9.26
N ILE A 120 -0.10 13.48 -10.06
CA ILE A 120 -0.10 13.08 -11.48
C ILE A 120 0.25 11.60 -11.65
N LYS A 121 1.30 11.13 -10.98
CA LYS A 121 1.87 9.78 -11.19
C LYS A 121 1.38 8.75 -10.17
N GLY A 122 0.88 9.19 -9.01
CA GLY A 122 0.49 8.33 -7.88
C GLY A 122 1.64 7.97 -6.94
N PHE A 123 2.86 8.48 -7.15
CA PHE A 123 4.03 8.24 -6.28
C PHE A 123 5.00 9.42 -6.32
N ALA A 124 5.84 9.55 -5.29
CA ALA A 124 7.01 10.42 -5.26
C ALA A 124 8.19 9.62 -4.70
N MET A 125 9.39 9.76 -5.29
CA MET A 125 10.54 8.92 -4.96
C MET A 125 11.84 9.72 -5.00
N ASP A 126 12.77 9.39 -4.09
CA ASP A 126 14.14 9.90 -4.12
C ASP A 126 15.06 8.80 -4.68
N ASP A 127 15.15 8.71 -6.01
CA ASP A 127 15.96 7.72 -6.71
C ASP A 127 17.43 7.72 -6.27
N LYS A 128 17.98 8.90 -6.00
CA LYS A 128 19.40 9.05 -5.64
C LYS A 128 19.64 8.45 -4.26
N ARG A 129 18.81 8.80 -3.27
CA ARG A 129 18.90 8.24 -1.93
C ARG A 129 18.69 6.73 -1.92
N LEU A 130 17.72 6.22 -2.69
CA LEU A 130 17.48 4.78 -2.77
C LEU A 130 18.65 4.02 -3.41
N LYS A 131 19.31 4.60 -4.43
CA LYS A 131 20.49 4.00 -5.07
C LYS A 131 21.75 4.06 -4.21
N GLU A 132 21.99 5.18 -3.53
CA GLU A 132 23.25 5.42 -2.80
C GLU A 132 23.24 4.84 -1.37
N MET A 133 22.12 4.93 -0.66
CA MET A 133 22.01 4.50 0.74
C MET A 133 21.30 3.14 0.90
N GLY A 134 20.98 2.47 -0.21
CA GLY A 134 20.35 1.15 -0.24
C GLY A 134 18.92 1.09 0.30
N GLY A 135 18.33 2.25 0.63
CA GLY A 135 16.94 2.41 1.10
C GLY A 135 16.53 1.61 2.35
N GLY A 136 17.44 0.85 2.98
CA GLY A 136 17.21 0.09 4.21
C GLY A 136 15.96 -0.81 4.15
N GLY A 137 15.25 -0.93 5.28
CA GLY A 137 13.97 -1.64 5.35
C GLY A 137 12.88 -1.05 4.45
N TYR A 138 12.89 0.28 4.24
CA TYR A 138 11.90 0.98 3.41
C TYR A 138 12.00 0.61 1.93
N TRP A 139 13.18 0.23 1.44
CA TRP A 139 13.33 -0.31 0.08
C TRP A 139 12.56 -1.61 -0.11
N TYR A 140 12.68 -2.53 0.86
CA TYR A 140 11.94 -3.78 0.82
C TYR A 140 10.43 -3.57 0.97
N GLU A 141 10.02 -2.62 1.82
CA GLU A 141 8.62 -2.22 1.92
C GLU A 141 8.08 -1.71 0.57
N LEU A 142 8.80 -0.79 -0.07
CA LEU A 142 8.43 -0.24 -1.39
C LEU A 142 8.32 -1.36 -2.44
N LEU A 143 9.31 -2.25 -2.52
CA LEU A 143 9.27 -3.38 -3.45
C LEU A 143 8.09 -4.31 -3.18
N ASN A 144 7.79 -4.62 -1.92
CA ASN A 144 6.66 -5.47 -1.57
C ASN A 144 5.33 -4.81 -1.91
N ARG A 145 5.18 -3.49 -1.69
CA ARG A 145 4.00 -2.72 -2.12
C ARG A 145 3.83 -2.73 -3.64
N ILE A 146 4.90 -2.56 -4.40
CA ILE A 146 4.85 -2.66 -5.87
C ILE A 146 4.42 -4.06 -6.32
N ARG A 147 4.99 -5.11 -5.73
CA ARG A 147 4.62 -6.50 -6.05
C ARG A 147 3.17 -6.80 -5.69
N ASP A 148 2.68 -6.25 -4.59
CA ASP A 148 1.28 -6.40 -4.17
C ASP A 148 0.31 -5.70 -5.12
N ILE A 149 0.67 -4.51 -5.61
CA ILE A 149 -0.08 -3.80 -6.64
C ILE A 149 -0.09 -4.60 -7.96
N ARG A 150 1.07 -5.11 -8.40
CA ARG A 150 1.21 -5.94 -9.61
C ARG A 150 0.38 -7.23 -9.53
N SER A 151 0.28 -7.85 -8.36
CA SER A 151 -0.50 -9.08 -8.16
C SER A 151 -1.99 -8.87 -7.97
N SER A 152 -2.45 -7.63 -7.85
CA SER A 152 -3.89 -7.36 -7.83
C SER A 152 -4.53 -7.86 -9.12
N GLU A 153 -5.65 -8.58 -9.04
CA GLU A 153 -6.26 -9.25 -10.19
C GLU A 153 -6.53 -8.28 -11.36
N LYS A 154 -6.88 -7.03 -11.05
CA LYS A 154 -7.12 -5.98 -12.06
C LYS A 154 -5.83 -5.55 -12.77
N VAL A 155 -4.73 -5.40 -12.05
CA VAL A 155 -3.44 -5.02 -12.65
C VAL A 155 -2.83 -6.20 -13.39
N LEU A 156 -2.89 -7.40 -12.79
CA LEU A 156 -2.53 -8.66 -13.43
C LEU A 156 -3.28 -8.78 -14.76
N TYR A 157 -4.60 -8.60 -14.78
CA TYR A 157 -5.41 -8.68 -16.00
C TYR A 157 -4.94 -7.66 -17.05
N ARG A 158 -4.72 -6.40 -16.67
CA ARG A 158 -4.25 -5.37 -17.63
C ARG A 158 -2.84 -5.66 -18.16
N GLN A 159 -1.91 -6.05 -17.30
CA GLN A 159 -0.52 -6.37 -17.70
C GLN A 159 -0.45 -7.62 -18.57
N VAL A 160 -1.27 -8.62 -18.26
CA VAL A 160 -1.53 -9.77 -19.12
C VAL A 160 -1.97 -9.22 -20.49
N LEU A 161 -3.07 -8.47 -20.59
CA LEU A 161 -3.54 -7.97 -21.88
C LEU A 161 -2.47 -7.17 -22.65
N ASP A 162 -1.74 -6.27 -21.98
CA ASP A 162 -0.71 -5.44 -22.64
C ASP A 162 0.45 -6.29 -23.19
N LEU A 163 0.83 -7.35 -22.48
CA LEU A 163 1.95 -8.20 -22.84
C LEU A 163 1.57 -9.28 -23.85
N TYR A 164 0.41 -9.91 -23.67
CA TYR A 164 -0.10 -10.92 -24.58
C TYR A 164 -0.73 -10.34 -25.84
N ALA A 165 -1.10 -9.06 -25.84
CA ALA A 165 -1.39 -8.36 -27.09
C ALA A 165 -0.19 -8.32 -28.04
N THR A 166 1.03 -8.65 -27.55
CA THR A 166 2.21 -8.84 -28.41
C THR A 166 2.31 -10.25 -29.01
N SER A 167 1.51 -11.22 -28.52
CA SER A 167 1.46 -12.57 -29.10
C SER A 167 0.88 -12.53 -30.50
N VAL A 168 1.39 -13.40 -31.37
CA VAL A 168 0.98 -13.46 -32.79
C VAL A 168 -0.50 -13.85 -32.94
N ASP A 169 -0.99 -14.70 -32.05
CA ASP A 169 -2.32 -15.31 -32.08
C ASP A 169 -3.32 -14.65 -31.11
N TYR A 170 -3.00 -13.46 -30.58
CA TYR A 170 -3.90 -12.80 -29.64
C TYR A 170 -5.11 -12.16 -30.31
N ASP A 171 -6.29 -12.55 -29.84
CA ASP A 171 -7.57 -11.88 -30.11
C ASP A 171 -8.26 -11.52 -28.79
N PRO A 172 -8.50 -10.23 -28.49
CA PRO A 172 -9.15 -9.79 -27.25
C PRO A 172 -10.60 -10.28 -27.09
N LYS A 173 -11.24 -10.75 -28.17
CA LYS A 173 -12.63 -11.24 -28.17
C LYS A 173 -12.73 -12.77 -28.22
N ALA A 174 -11.60 -13.46 -28.37
CA ALA A 174 -11.56 -14.91 -28.45
C ALA A 174 -11.75 -15.54 -27.05
N ASP A 175 -12.51 -16.64 -26.99
CA ASP A 175 -12.70 -17.42 -25.77
C ASP A 175 -11.37 -17.98 -25.24
N GLU A 176 -10.42 -18.20 -26.15
CA GLU A 176 -9.04 -18.60 -25.92
C GLU A 176 -8.31 -17.62 -24.99
N SER A 177 -8.50 -16.30 -25.14
CA SER A 177 -7.86 -15.27 -24.31
C SER A 177 -8.40 -15.27 -22.88
N ILE A 178 -9.71 -15.48 -22.71
CA ILE A 178 -10.34 -15.62 -21.39
C ILE A 178 -9.88 -16.93 -20.72
N ARG A 179 -9.80 -18.02 -21.49
CA ARG A 179 -9.33 -19.31 -21.01
C ARG A 179 -7.86 -19.26 -20.57
N PHE A 180 -7.02 -18.57 -21.35
CA PHE A 180 -5.62 -18.34 -21.00
C PHE A 180 -5.48 -17.67 -19.64
N PHE A 181 -6.22 -16.59 -19.38
CA PHE A 181 -6.17 -15.88 -18.09
C PHE A 181 -6.54 -16.80 -16.92
N LYS A 182 -7.61 -17.59 -17.06
CA LYS A 182 -8.02 -18.56 -16.04
C LYS A 182 -6.93 -19.59 -15.77
N ILE A 183 -6.23 -20.06 -16.81
CA ILE A 183 -5.12 -21.02 -16.67
C ILE A 183 -3.96 -20.38 -15.89
N VAL A 184 -3.52 -19.19 -16.29
CA VAL A 184 -2.41 -18.47 -15.63
C VAL A 184 -2.74 -18.18 -14.17
N GLN A 185 -3.92 -17.63 -13.88
CA GLN A 185 -4.37 -17.34 -12.51
C GLN A 185 -4.37 -18.61 -11.66
N ASN A 186 -4.99 -19.69 -12.13
CA ASN A 186 -5.08 -20.92 -11.37
C ASN A 186 -3.72 -21.58 -11.13
N LYS A 187 -2.82 -21.55 -12.11
CA LYS A 187 -1.45 -22.06 -11.95
C LYS A 187 -0.66 -21.25 -10.92
N LEU A 188 -0.76 -19.92 -10.93
CA LEU A 188 -0.10 -19.05 -9.96
C LEU A 188 -0.65 -19.22 -8.54
N HIS A 189 -1.97 -19.31 -8.38
CA HIS A 189 -2.58 -19.61 -7.09
C HIS A 189 -2.15 -20.99 -6.59
N TYR A 190 -2.23 -22.02 -7.43
CA TYR A 190 -1.89 -23.37 -7.03
C TYR A 190 -0.43 -23.52 -6.64
N ALA A 191 0.49 -22.87 -7.37
CA ALA A 191 1.90 -22.84 -6.99
C ALA A 191 2.15 -22.09 -5.67
N ALA A 192 1.34 -21.09 -5.31
CA ALA A 192 1.56 -20.33 -4.08
C ALA A 192 1.04 -21.01 -2.81
N HIS A 193 -0.04 -21.80 -2.90
CA HIS A 193 -0.73 -22.35 -1.72
C HIS A 193 -1.51 -23.65 -1.97
N GLY A 194 -1.32 -24.31 -3.11
CA GLY A 194 -1.87 -25.64 -3.40
C GLY A 194 -3.34 -25.68 -3.84
N HIS A 195 -3.97 -24.54 -4.10
CA HIS A 195 -5.38 -24.47 -4.49
C HIS A 195 -5.56 -23.54 -5.69
N THR A 196 -6.59 -23.78 -6.50
CA THR A 196 -7.04 -22.78 -7.48
C THR A 196 -7.70 -21.58 -6.77
N ALA A 197 -7.89 -20.46 -7.48
CA ALA A 197 -8.53 -19.29 -6.89
C ALA A 197 -9.94 -19.60 -6.35
N ALA A 198 -10.70 -20.44 -7.07
CA ALA A 198 -12.04 -20.86 -6.65
C ALA A 198 -12.01 -21.77 -5.41
N GLU A 199 -11.08 -22.72 -5.35
CA GLU A 199 -10.92 -23.62 -4.20
C GLU A 199 -10.59 -22.86 -2.92
N VAL A 200 -9.64 -21.90 -2.96
CA VAL A 200 -9.31 -21.07 -1.79
C VAL A 200 -10.54 -20.35 -1.24
N ILE A 201 -11.30 -19.70 -2.13
CA ILE A 201 -12.51 -18.95 -1.72
C ILE A 201 -13.52 -19.92 -1.09
N PHE A 202 -13.75 -21.06 -1.73
CA PHE A 202 -14.75 -22.02 -1.28
C PHE A 202 -14.39 -22.64 0.08
N GLU A 203 -13.12 -22.96 0.29
CA GLU A 203 -12.64 -23.61 1.52
C GLU A 203 -12.44 -22.64 2.68
N ARG A 204 -12.02 -21.39 2.40
CA ARG A 204 -11.63 -20.44 3.45
C ARG A 204 -12.72 -19.46 3.85
N ALA A 205 -13.72 -19.21 2.98
CA ALA A 205 -14.85 -18.35 3.32
C ALA A 205 -15.72 -19.00 4.42
N ASP A 206 -15.76 -18.36 5.59
CA ASP A 206 -16.41 -18.91 6.77
C ASP A 206 -16.93 -17.80 7.70
N ALA A 207 -18.24 -17.66 7.82
CA ALA A 207 -18.88 -16.61 8.63
C ALA A 207 -18.63 -16.72 10.15
N GLU A 208 -18.09 -17.83 10.64
CA GLU A 208 -17.72 -17.98 12.05
C GLU A 208 -16.32 -17.43 12.36
N LYS A 209 -15.49 -17.21 11.34
CA LYS A 209 -14.15 -16.65 11.52
C LYS A 209 -14.17 -15.12 11.56
N PRO A 210 -13.20 -14.49 12.24
CA PRO A 210 -12.97 -13.05 12.12
C PRO A 210 -12.90 -12.66 10.65
N PHE A 211 -13.66 -11.62 10.28
CA PHE A 211 -13.74 -11.09 8.91
C PHE A 211 -13.98 -12.17 7.84
N MET A 212 -14.72 -13.22 8.18
CA MET A 212 -15.01 -14.36 7.31
C MET A 212 -13.80 -15.19 6.86
N GLY A 213 -12.66 -15.06 7.55
CA GLY A 213 -11.40 -15.68 7.15
C GLY A 213 -10.59 -14.85 6.15
N LEU A 214 -11.02 -13.62 5.82
CA LEU A 214 -10.19 -12.69 5.06
C LEU A 214 -9.04 -12.19 5.94
N THR A 215 -7.87 -12.08 5.34
CA THR A 215 -6.63 -11.56 5.95
C THR A 215 -6.32 -10.15 5.48
N THR A 216 -6.80 -9.77 4.28
CA THR A 216 -6.53 -8.48 3.65
C THR A 216 -7.80 -7.96 2.96
N PHE A 217 -8.25 -6.76 3.30
CA PHE A 217 -9.36 -6.07 2.64
C PHE A 217 -9.31 -4.56 2.97
N PRO A 218 -9.90 -3.70 2.14
CA PRO A 218 -9.97 -2.27 2.43
C PRO A 218 -11.03 -1.94 3.49
N GLY A 219 -10.69 -1.03 4.40
CA GLY A 219 -11.62 -0.52 5.42
C GLY A 219 -11.69 -1.39 6.69
N GLU A 220 -12.67 -1.10 7.56
CA GLU A 220 -12.82 -1.79 8.86
C GLU A 220 -13.58 -3.11 8.76
N GLN A 221 -14.38 -3.31 7.70
CA GLN A 221 -15.23 -4.48 7.50
C GLN A 221 -15.17 -4.95 6.03
N PRO A 222 -15.16 -6.28 5.76
CA PRO A 222 -15.22 -6.81 4.42
C PRO A 222 -16.47 -6.37 3.67
N ARG A 223 -16.31 -5.98 2.40
CA ARG A 223 -17.44 -5.75 1.50
C ARG A 223 -17.75 -7.02 0.72
N LYS A 224 -18.94 -7.08 0.15
CA LYS A 224 -19.39 -8.19 -0.70
C LYS A 224 -18.46 -8.48 -1.90
N GLU A 225 -17.76 -7.47 -2.40
CA GLU A 225 -16.79 -7.64 -3.49
C GLU A 225 -15.48 -8.27 -2.99
N ASP A 226 -15.08 -7.96 -1.76
CA ASP A 226 -13.81 -8.41 -1.18
C ASP A 226 -13.82 -9.92 -0.91
N VAL A 227 -14.98 -10.50 -0.61
CA VAL A 227 -15.12 -11.95 -0.35
C VAL A 227 -14.98 -12.82 -1.60
N LEU A 228 -14.99 -12.21 -2.79
CA LEU A 228 -14.85 -12.89 -4.08
C LEU A 228 -13.42 -12.89 -4.61
N ILE A 229 -12.49 -12.24 -3.89
CA ILE A 229 -11.08 -12.11 -4.29
C ILE A 229 -10.27 -13.18 -3.55
N ALA A 230 -9.70 -14.13 -4.27
CA ALA A 230 -8.99 -15.27 -3.67
C ALA A 230 -7.75 -14.82 -2.86
N LYS A 231 -7.05 -13.78 -3.34
CA LYS A 231 -5.90 -13.17 -2.68
C LYS A 231 -6.21 -12.72 -1.24
N ASN A 232 -7.44 -12.28 -0.97
CA ASN A 232 -7.84 -11.75 0.33
C ASN A 232 -7.94 -12.83 1.42
N TYR A 233 -7.87 -14.12 1.07
CA TYR A 233 -7.88 -15.24 2.01
C TYR A 233 -6.49 -15.84 2.26
N LEU A 234 -5.44 -15.25 1.69
CA LEU A 234 -4.07 -15.76 1.78
C LEU A 234 -3.37 -15.23 3.03
N ASN A 235 -2.62 -16.08 3.72
CA ASN A 235 -1.75 -15.59 4.79
C ASN A 235 -0.55 -14.83 4.23
N GLU A 236 0.20 -14.13 5.09
CA GLU A 236 1.33 -13.28 4.67
C GLU A 236 2.38 -14.04 3.84
N LYS A 237 2.67 -15.30 4.19
CA LYS A 237 3.65 -16.13 3.48
C LYS A 237 3.14 -16.50 2.09
N GLU A 238 1.92 -17.01 1.99
CA GLU A 238 1.27 -17.37 0.71
C GLU A 238 1.15 -16.15 -0.20
N LEU A 239 0.74 -15.00 0.36
CA LEU A 239 0.62 -13.74 -0.37
C LEU A 239 1.98 -13.28 -0.92
N LYS A 240 3.03 -13.36 -0.10
CA LYS A 240 4.39 -13.03 -0.52
C LYS A 240 4.87 -13.97 -1.63
N ILE A 241 4.61 -15.27 -1.54
CA ILE A 241 4.96 -16.23 -2.60
C ILE A 241 4.22 -15.87 -3.89
N LEU A 242 2.90 -15.70 -3.83
CA LEU A 242 2.08 -15.32 -5.00
C LEU A 242 2.57 -14.03 -5.64
N ASN A 243 2.83 -12.99 -4.84
CA ASN A 243 3.31 -11.69 -5.32
C ASN A 243 4.68 -11.79 -6.04
N ASN A 244 5.57 -12.66 -5.56
CA ASN A 244 6.87 -12.90 -6.21
C ASN A 244 6.74 -13.74 -7.48
N LEU A 245 5.90 -14.79 -7.49
CA LEU A 245 5.65 -15.60 -8.68
C LEU A 245 5.05 -14.77 -9.82
N VAL A 246 4.03 -13.95 -9.52
CA VAL A 246 3.41 -13.04 -10.48
C VAL A 246 4.46 -12.09 -11.07
N SER A 247 5.29 -11.48 -10.22
CA SER A 247 6.31 -10.53 -10.67
C SER A 247 7.37 -11.22 -11.55
N GLY A 248 7.89 -12.37 -11.13
CA GLY A 248 8.88 -13.13 -11.90
C GLY A 248 8.35 -13.59 -13.26
N TYR A 249 7.08 -14.02 -13.33
CA TYR A 249 6.44 -14.40 -14.58
C TYR A 249 6.34 -13.23 -15.57
N PHE A 250 5.95 -12.06 -15.08
CA PHE A 250 5.87 -10.87 -15.93
C PHE A 250 7.23 -10.37 -16.37
N ASP A 251 8.22 -10.36 -15.48
CA ASP A 251 9.57 -9.94 -15.84
C ASP A 251 10.14 -10.83 -16.95
N PHE A 252 9.88 -12.15 -16.90
CA PHE A 252 10.21 -13.06 -18.00
C PHE A 252 9.51 -12.67 -19.31
N ALA A 253 8.20 -12.46 -19.26
CA ALA A 253 7.43 -12.21 -20.46
C ALA A 253 7.77 -10.83 -21.08
N GLU A 254 8.08 -9.83 -20.26
CA GLU A 254 8.60 -8.52 -20.70
C GLU A 254 9.96 -8.64 -21.41
N ILE A 255 10.86 -9.50 -20.90
CA ILE A 255 12.14 -9.79 -21.57
C ILE A 255 11.91 -10.36 -22.98
N GLN A 256 10.93 -11.26 -23.17
CA GLN A 256 10.63 -11.82 -24.48
C GLN A 256 10.11 -10.75 -25.46
N ALA A 257 9.23 -9.87 -24.97
CA ALA A 257 8.72 -8.74 -25.75
C ALA A 257 9.86 -7.78 -26.15
N ILE A 258 10.76 -7.44 -25.23
CA ILE A 258 11.94 -6.59 -25.51
C ILE A 258 12.84 -7.23 -26.56
N LYS A 259 13.07 -8.54 -26.47
CA LYS A 259 13.86 -9.30 -27.45
C LYS A 259 13.20 -9.42 -28.82
N ARG A 260 11.93 -9.04 -28.95
CA ARG A 260 11.11 -9.18 -30.16
C ARG A 260 11.05 -10.63 -30.65
N SER A 261 11.12 -11.58 -29.71
CA SER A 261 10.92 -13.00 -30.02
C SER A 261 9.44 -13.22 -30.30
N PRO A 262 9.05 -13.81 -31.45
CA PRO A 262 7.66 -14.16 -31.71
C PRO A 262 7.19 -15.16 -30.65
N MET A 263 6.10 -14.83 -29.98
CA MET A 263 5.49 -15.66 -28.95
C MET A 263 4.03 -15.93 -29.31
N TYR A 264 3.57 -17.13 -28.99
CA TYR A 264 2.16 -17.53 -29.02
C TYR A 264 1.62 -17.65 -27.60
N MET A 265 0.31 -17.56 -27.43
CA MET A 265 -0.34 -17.73 -26.12
C MET A 265 0.03 -19.05 -25.45
N SER A 266 0.19 -20.13 -26.22
CA SER A 266 0.65 -21.44 -25.72
C SER A 266 2.07 -21.41 -25.15
N ASP A 267 2.97 -20.65 -25.77
CA ASP A 267 4.37 -20.59 -25.36
C ASP A 267 4.48 -19.97 -23.96
N TYR A 268 3.65 -18.98 -23.68
CA TYR A 268 3.61 -18.35 -22.38
C TYR A 268 3.03 -19.24 -21.27
N ILE A 269 2.10 -20.14 -21.58
CA ILE A 269 1.67 -21.18 -20.62
C ILE A 269 2.83 -22.16 -20.38
N HIS A 270 3.49 -22.60 -21.45
CA HIS A 270 4.62 -23.53 -21.35
C HIS A 270 5.77 -22.95 -20.51
N HIS A 271 6.10 -21.67 -20.69
CA HIS A 271 7.10 -20.99 -19.89
C HIS A 271 6.67 -20.81 -18.44
N LEU A 272 5.39 -20.54 -18.18
CA LEU A 272 4.87 -20.51 -16.81
C LEU A 272 5.11 -21.88 -16.14
N ASP A 273 4.78 -22.97 -16.82
CA ASP A 273 4.99 -24.33 -16.30
C ASP A 273 6.47 -24.64 -16.03
N LEU A 274 7.37 -24.15 -16.90
CA LEU A 274 8.81 -24.29 -16.69
C LEU A 274 9.28 -23.48 -15.46
N ILE A 275 8.83 -22.23 -15.31
CA ILE A 275 9.19 -21.38 -14.16
C ILE A 275 8.72 -22.04 -12.86
N LEU A 276 7.44 -22.45 -12.79
CA LEU A 276 6.85 -23.04 -11.59
C LEU A 276 7.50 -24.39 -11.22
N SER A 277 7.82 -25.23 -12.21
CA SER A 277 8.50 -26.51 -11.96
C SER A 277 9.95 -26.33 -11.49
N THR A 278 10.66 -25.33 -12.01
CA THR A 278 12.05 -25.05 -11.61
C THR A 278 12.14 -24.48 -10.20
N THR A 279 11.11 -23.78 -9.73
CA THR A 279 11.04 -23.28 -8.34
C THR A 279 10.65 -24.35 -7.31
N GLY A 280 10.40 -25.59 -7.75
CA GLY A 280 10.01 -26.71 -6.88
C GLY A 280 8.54 -26.71 -6.47
N GLU A 281 7.72 -25.86 -7.09
CA GLU A 281 6.29 -25.74 -6.78
C GLU A 281 5.48 -26.80 -7.53
N GLN A 282 4.35 -27.20 -6.94
CA GLN A 282 3.44 -28.12 -7.63
C GLN A 282 2.76 -27.40 -8.79
N VAL A 283 2.86 -27.96 -9.99
CA VAL A 283 2.21 -27.41 -11.18
C VAL A 283 0.83 -28.01 -11.33
N LEU A 284 -0.19 -27.15 -11.37
CA LEU A 284 -1.58 -27.57 -11.62
C LEU A 284 -1.70 -28.25 -12.99
N GLN A 285 -2.11 -29.53 -12.97
CA GLN A 285 -2.30 -30.38 -14.16
C GLN A 285 -3.76 -30.46 -14.64
N ASN A 286 -4.72 -30.09 -13.80
CA ASN A 286 -6.15 -30.15 -14.09
C ASN A 286 -6.82 -28.77 -13.88
N ALA A 287 -8.14 -28.68 -14.02
CA ALA A 287 -8.87 -27.41 -13.85
C ALA A 287 -9.20 -27.06 -12.37
N GLY A 288 -8.74 -27.87 -11.42
CA GLY A 288 -9.25 -27.88 -10.04
C GLY A 288 -10.57 -28.66 -9.92
N THR A 289 -11.09 -28.71 -8.70
CA THR A 289 -12.31 -29.45 -8.32
C THR A 289 -13.52 -28.57 -8.10
N ILE A 290 -13.31 -27.28 -7.79
CA ILE A 290 -14.36 -26.32 -7.50
C ILE A 290 -14.51 -25.30 -8.65
N SER A 291 -15.74 -25.12 -9.12
CA SER A 291 -16.05 -24.10 -10.12
C SER A 291 -16.15 -22.70 -9.50
N HIS A 292 -15.92 -21.67 -10.31
CA HIS A 292 -16.06 -20.27 -9.89
C HIS A 292 -17.47 -19.96 -9.35
N GLU A 293 -18.53 -20.53 -9.97
CA GLU A 293 -19.90 -20.30 -9.52
C GLU A 293 -20.17 -20.94 -8.14
N GLN A 294 -19.64 -22.14 -7.88
CA GLN A 294 -19.73 -22.77 -6.56
C GLN A 294 -19.01 -21.95 -5.49
N ALA A 295 -17.78 -21.48 -5.78
CA ALA A 295 -17.01 -20.63 -4.88
C ALA A 295 -17.76 -19.32 -4.56
N LYS A 296 -18.31 -18.66 -5.58
CA LYS A 296 -19.10 -17.44 -5.45
C LYS A 296 -20.35 -17.65 -4.61
N GLN A 297 -21.12 -18.71 -4.88
CA GLN A 297 -22.32 -19.03 -4.12
C GLN A 297 -22.00 -19.27 -2.64
N LYS A 298 -20.93 -20.04 -2.36
CA LYS A 298 -20.45 -20.28 -1.00
C LYS A 298 -20.05 -18.98 -0.30
N ALA A 299 -19.17 -18.19 -0.90
CA ALA A 299 -18.67 -16.94 -0.29
C ALA A 299 -19.79 -15.92 -0.04
N LEU A 300 -20.71 -15.74 -0.98
CA LEU A 300 -21.85 -14.84 -0.80
C LEU A 300 -22.83 -15.33 0.27
N GLY A 301 -23.02 -16.65 0.37
CA GLY A 301 -23.83 -17.24 1.44
C GLY A 301 -23.21 -17.02 2.82
N GLU A 302 -21.89 -17.20 2.95
CA GLU A 302 -21.18 -16.89 4.19
C GLU A 302 -21.20 -15.39 4.50
N TYR A 303 -21.11 -14.52 3.48
CA TYR A 303 -21.19 -13.07 3.66
C TYR A 303 -22.51 -12.63 4.27
N GLN A 304 -23.62 -13.20 3.79
CA GLN A 304 -24.94 -12.91 4.36
C GLN A 304 -25.02 -13.34 5.82
N LYS A 305 -24.49 -14.50 6.18
CA LYS A 305 -24.46 -14.98 7.58
C LYS A 305 -23.62 -14.06 8.47
N TYR A 306 -22.43 -13.69 8.00
CA TYR A 306 -21.52 -12.81 8.72
C TYR A 306 -22.12 -11.43 8.94
N HIS A 307 -22.65 -10.81 7.87
CA HIS A 307 -23.25 -9.48 7.94
C HIS A 307 -24.44 -9.42 8.90
N VAL A 308 -25.22 -10.49 9.05
CA VAL A 308 -26.32 -10.54 10.03
C VAL A 308 -25.80 -10.58 11.47
N LYS A 309 -24.61 -11.15 11.72
CA LYS A 309 -24.02 -11.23 13.07
C LYS A 309 -23.27 -9.96 13.47
N THR A 310 -22.66 -9.29 12.50
CA THR A 310 -21.75 -8.15 12.72
C THR A 310 -22.47 -6.80 12.59
N LEU A 311 -23.80 -6.78 12.64
CA LEU A 311 -24.58 -5.54 12.59
C LEU A 311 -24.10 -4.57 13.68
N SER A 312 -23.73 -3.36 13.27
CA SER A 312 -23.49 -2.26 14.20
C SER A 312 -24.77 -1.97 14.99
N PRO A 313 -24.71 -1.48 16.25
CA PRO A 313 -25.90 -1.05 17.00
C PRO A 313 -26.79 -0.06 16.22
N VAL A 314 -26.19 0.75 15.35
CA VAL A 314 -26.90 1.68 14.46
C VAL A 314 -27.64 0.93 13.34
N GLU A 315 -27.03 -0.12 12.81
CA GLU A 315 -27.62 -0.95 11.77
C GLU A 315 -28.68 -1.88 12.35
N GLU A 316 -28.52 -2.41 13.56
CA GLU A 316 -29.57 -3.13 14.29
C GLU A 316 -30.81 -2.23 14.48
N ALA A 317 -30.62 -1.00 14.94
CA ALA A 317 -31.69 -0.02 15.10
C ALA A 317 -32.39 0.32 13.76
N TYR A 318 -31.61 0.42 12.67
CA TYR A 318 -32.14 0.63 11.32
C TYR A 318 -32.94 -0.59 10.82
N PHE A 319 -32.43 -1.81 10.99
CA PHE A 319 -33.14 -3.04 10.62
C PHE A 319 -34.43 -3.24 11.42
N ASP A 320 -34.43 -2.91 12.70
CA ASP A 320 -35.63 -2.93 13.54
C ASP A 320 -36.66 -1.91 13.07
N SER A 321 -36.23 -0.74 12.58
CA SER A 321 -37.13 0.25 11.98
C SER A 321 -37.78 -0.27 10.69
N ILE A 322 -37.02 -0.96 9.82
CA ILE A 322 -37.53 -1.58 8.59
C ILE A 322 -38.50 -2.72 8.88
N LYS A 323 -38.20 -3.57 9.89
CA LYS A 323 -39.10 -4.66 10.31
C LYS A 323 -40.43 -4.12 10.85
N LYS A 324 -40.43 -3.02 11.62
CA LYS A 324 -41.65 -2.35 12.08
C LYS A 324 -42.47 -1.79 10.92
N LEU A 325 -41.83 -1.09 9.99
CA LEU A 325 -42.48 -0.51 8.80
C LEU A 325 -43.12 -1.57 7.89
N THR A 326 -42.43 -2.71 7.69
CA THR A 326 -42.94 -3.83 6.87
C THR A 326 -44.07 -4.60 7.57
N ALA A 327 -44.05 -4.70 8.90
CA ALA A 327 -45.16 -5.26 9.68
C ALA A 327 -46.41 -4.37 9.65
N GLU A 328 -46.24 -3.04 9.70
CA GLU A 328 -47.34 -2.07 9.59
C GLU A 328 -47.97 -2.03 8.19
N THR A 329 -47.17 -2.13 7.13
CA THR A 329 -47.69 -2.23 5.75
C THR A 329 -48.41 -3.56 5.50
N LYS A 330 -47.96 -4.67 6.10
CA LYS A 330 -48.70 -5.95 6.06
C LYS A 330 -50.02 -5.89 6.86
N LYS A 331 -50.08 -5.14 7.97
CA LYS A 331 -51.33 -4.88 8.71
C LYS A 331 -52.29 -3.98 7.91
N LYS A 332 -51.80 -2.99 7.19
CA LYS A 332 -52.61 -2.11 6.32
C LYS A 332 -53.15 -2.82 5.07
N LYS A 333 -52.49 -3.87 4.56
CA LYS A 333 -52.99 -4.70 3.44
C LYS A 333 -53.99 -5.80 3.86
N LYS A 334 -54.23 -6.01 5.16
CA LYS A 334 -55.18 -6.99 5.71
C LYS A 334 -56.45 -6.35 6.30
N LYS A 335 -56.59 -5.03 6.21
CA LYS A 335 -57.85 -4.29 6.31
C LYS A 335 -58.27 -3.90 4.90
#